data_AF-A0A966XH55-F1
#
_entry.id   AF-A0A966XH55-F1
#
_cell.length_a   1.000
_cell.length_b   1.000
_cell.length_c   1.000
_cell.angle_alpha   90.00
_cell.angle_beta   90.00
_cell.angle_gamma   90.00
#
_symmetry.space_group_name_H-M   'P 1'
#
loop_
_entity.id
_entity.type
_entity.pdbx_description
1 polymer ?
#
loop_
_entity_poly.entity_id
_entity_poly.type
_entity_poly.pdbx_seq_one_letter_code
_entity_poly.pdbx_strand_id
1 'polypeptide(L)'
;MGGILAMRLEEILPTRPEDFTQVRDNVQALWRDSVLRDALGTLGKETLSRAEAGENLVDLGSKFKTMSSLKRNGSTSDASPLVIARAFELDEGTFGQVDGVDSVYVIQLLGISDGDSTTEEARSIEDAFANQLDQGLASDLFQIFVSQVQQTAGVSLNEQALNAVHTNFQ
;
A
#
# COMPACT_ATOMS: atom_id res chain seq x y z
N MET A 1 42.72 -16.06 -4.56
CA MET A 1 42.95 -15.61 -5.96
C MET A 1 41.82 -14.65 -6.32
N GLY A 2 41.96 -13.36 -6.00
CA GLY A 2 40.94 -12.35 -6.27
C GLY A 2 41.17 -11.72 -7.64
N GLY A 3 40.21 -11.87 -8.55
CA GLY A 3 40.24 -11.23 -9.86
C GLY A 3 39.58 -9.85 -9.80
N ILE A 4 40.28 -8.83 -10.29
CA ILE A 4 39.72 -7.48 -10.46
C ILE A 4 39.06 -7.41 -11.84
N LEU A 5 37.76 -7.11 -11.89
CA LEU A 5 37.04 -6.79 -13.12
C LEU A 5 37.02 -5.27 -13.27
N ALA A 6 37.66 -4.76 -14.32
CA ALA A 6 37.53 -3.36 -14.71
C ALA A 6 36.65 -3.29 -15.96
N MET A 7 35.51 -2.60 -15.87
CA MET A 7 34.67 -2.28 -17.03
C MET A 7 34.94 -0.83 -17.44
N ARG A 8 35.16 -0.62 -18.73
CA ARG A 8 35.26 0.71 -19.33
C ARG A 8 34.01 0.97 -20.15
N LEU A 9 33.28 2.02 -19.79
CA LEU A 9 32.16 2.53 -20.56
C LEU A 9 32.71 3.28 -21.76
N GLU A 10 32.65 2.66 -22.93
CA GLU A 10 33.19 3.25 -24.18
C GLU A 10 32.27 4.33 -24.75
N GLU A 11 30.95 4.14 -24.68
CA GLU A 11 29.99 5.09 -25.26
C GLU A 11 28.62 4.95 -24.60
N ILE A 12 27.99 6.09 -24.28
CA ILE A 12 26.57 6.15 -23.93
C ILE A 12 25.84 6.55 -25.21
N LEU A 13 25.15 5.60 -25.83
CA LEU A 13 24.28 5.92 -26.96
C LEU A 13 23.13 6.81 -26.49
N PRO A 14 22.84 7.93 -27.16
CA PRO A 14 21.71 8.77 -26.80
C PRO A 14 20.41 7.99 -27.00
N THR A 15 19.45 8.19 -26.08
CA THR A 15 18.10 7.66 -26.23
C THR A 15 17.56 8.06 -27.60
N ARG A 16 17.25 7.07 -28.44
CA ARG A 16 16.64 7.32 -29.74
C ARG A 16 15.22 7.84 -29.52
N PRO A 17 14.86 9.02 -30.03
CA PRO A 17 13.47 9.48 -29.98
C PRO A 17 12.55 8.46 -30.66
N GLU A 18 11.39 8.21 -30.05
CA GLU A 18 10.34 7.42 -30.71
C GLU A 18 9.89 8.11 -32.01
N ASP A 19 9.39 7.31 -32.97
CA ASP A 19 8.88 7.85 -34.24
C ASP A 19 7.74 8.85 -33.98
N PHE A 20 7.78 10.02 -34.64
CA PHE A 20 6.80 11.07 -34.42
C PHE A 20 5.35 10.62 -34.66
N THR A 21 5.12 9.72 -35.63
CA THR A 21 3.80 9.16 -35.91
C THR A 21 3.32 8.33 -34.72
N GLN A 22 4.21 7.51 -34.15
CA GLN A 22 3.93 6.68 -32.98
C GLN A 22 3.69 7.54 -31.74
N VAL A 23 4.52 8.56 -31.50
CA VAL A 23 4.33 9.50 -30.38
C VAL A 23 3.00 10.24 -30.51
N ARG A 24 2.65 10.73 -31.70
CA ARG A 24 1.39 11.44 -31.94
C ARG A 24 0.19 10.55 -31.64
N ASP A 25 0.20 9.32 -32.14
CA ASP A 25 -0.90 8.39 -31.96
C ASP A 25 -1.03 7.95 -30.48
N ASN A 26 0.09 7.76 -29.79
CA ASN A 26 0.15 7.50 -28.35
C ASN A 26 -0.41 8.68 -27.53
N VAL A 27 0.01 9.91 -27.83
CA VAL A 27 -0.49 11.12 -27.15
C VAL A 27 -2.00 11.28 -27.39
N GLN A 28 -2.47 11.04 -28.61
CA GLN A 28 -3.90 11.10 -28.92
C GLN A 28 -4.70 10.04 -28.14
N ALA A 29 -4.18 8.82 -28.01
CA ALA A 29 -4.80 7.78 -27.19
C ALA A 29 -4.86 8.19 -25.71
N LEU A 30 -3.73 8.58 -25.13
CA LEU A 30 -3.64 9.02 -23.74
C LEU A 30 -4.54 10.21 -23.44
N TRP A 31 -4.66 11.16 -24.37
CA TRP A 31 -5.56 12.29 -24.24
C TRP A 31 -7.03 11.86 -24.24
N ARG A 32 -7.45 10.97 -25.16
CA ARG A 32 -8.82 10.44 -25.16
C ARG A 32 -9.14 9.72 -23.86
N ASP A 33 -8.22 8.90 -23.36
CA ASP A 33 -8.41 8.18 -22.11
C ASP A 33 -8.50 9.15 -20.93
N SER A 34 -7.72 10.24 -20.94
CA SER A 34 -7.81 11.29 -19.92
C SER A 34 -9.16 11.98 -19.94
N VAL A 35 -9.62 12.40 -21.12
CA VAL A 35 -10.93 13.07 -21.27
C VAL A 35 -12.07 12.13 -20.85
N LEU A 36 -11.98 10.85 -21.19
CA LEU A 36 -12.96 9.85 -20.77
C LEU A 36 -12.98 9.70 -19.24
N ARG A 37 -11.81 9.58 -18.60
CA ARG A 37 -11.72 9.51 -17.13
C ARG A 37 -12.29 10.75 -16.47
N ASP A 38 -12.00 11.94 -16.97
CA ASP A 38 -12.54 13.20 -16.44
C ASP A 38 -14.06 13.26 -16.56
N ALA A 39 -14.60 12.82 -17.71
CA ALA A 39 -16.05 12.74 -17.94
C ALA A 39 -16.71 11.71 -17.01
N LEU A 40 -16.13 10.52 -16.84
CA LEU A 40 -16.62 9.50 -15.91
C LEU A 40 -16.57 9.99 -14.46
N GLY A 41 -15.47 10.63 -14.05
CA GLY A 41 -15.34 11.21 -12.72
C GLY A 41 -16.38 12.29 -12.44
N THR A 42 -16.73 13.10 -13.44
CA THR A 42 -17.80 14.11 -13.34
C THR A 42 -19.18 13.46 -13.21
N LEU A 43 -19.47 12.44 -14.03
CA LEU A 43 -20.70 11.66 -13.94
C LEU A 43 -20.83 10.97 -12.57
N GLY A 44 -19.74 10.45 -12.03
CA GLY A 44 -19.69 9.88 -10.69
C GLY A 44 -20.10 10.89 -9.61
N LYS A 45 -19.59 12.13 -9.68
CA LYS A 45 -19.92 13.19 -8.71
C LYS A 45 -21.38 13.60 -8.79
N GLU A 46 -21.92 13.72 -10.00
CA GLU A 46 -23.35 13.99 -10.20
C GLU A 46 -24.22 12.86 -9.64
N THR A 47 -23.83 11.62 -9.91
CA THR A 47 -24.52 10.42 -9.42
C THR A 47 -24.48 10.34 -7.90
N LEU A 48 -23.32 10.61 -7.29
CA LEU A 48 -23.13 10.69 -5.85
C LEU A 48 -24.05 11.75 -5.23
N SER A 49 -24.08 12.97 -5.79
CA SER A 49 -24.93 14.04 -5.28
C SER A 49 -26.42 13.70 -5.34
N ARG A 50 -26.86 13.01 -6.40
CA ARG A 50 -28.25 12.53 -6.53
C ARG A 50 -28.58 11.44 -5.51
N ALA A 51 -27.64 10.52 -5.28
CA ALA A 51 -27.79 9.47 -4.26
C ALA A 51 -27.90 10.07 -2.85
N GLU A 52 -27.04 11.05 -2.54
CA GLU A 52 -27.08 11.79 -1.26
C GLU A 52 -28.39 12.59 -1.10
N ALA A 53 -29.00 13.03 -2.19
CA ALA A 53 -30.31 13.67 -2.19
C ALA A 53 -31.49 12.69 -1.99
N GLY A 54 -31.22 11.39 -1.88
CA GLY A 54 -32.21 10.34 -1.58
C GLY A 54 -32.70 9.54 -2.79
N GLU A 55 -32.13 9.76 -3.98
CA GLU A 55 -32.39 8.87 -5.12
C GLU A 55 -31.73 7.50 -4.90
N ASN A 56 -32.40 6.42 -5.33
CA ASN A 56 -31.88 5.07 -5.14
C ASN A 56 -30.73 4.78 -6.12
N LEU A 57 -29.57 4.31 -5.63
CA LEU A 57 -28.42 3.94 -6.46
C LEU A 57 -28.76 2.92 -7.56
N VAL A 58 -29.74 2.05 -7.34
CA VAL A 58 -30.22 1.09 -8.35
C VAL A 58 -30.69 1.80 -9.63
N ASP A 59 -31.28 2.98 -9.49
CA ASP A 59 -31.88 3.74 -10.59
C ASP A 59 -30.90 4.73 -11.25
N LEU A 60 -29.74 4.96 -10.62
CA LEU A 60 -28.74 5.93 -11.06
C LEU A 60 -27.59 5.31 -11.87
N GLY A 61 -27.29 4.04 -11.63
CA GLY A 61 -26.14 3.36 -12.22
C GLY A 61 -26.47 2.50 -13.45
N SER A 62 -25.45 2.21 -14.27
CA SER A 62 -25.57 1.25 -15.37
C SER A 62 -25.50 -0.21 -14.89
N LYS A 63 -24.91 -0.44 -13.73
CA LYS A 63 -24.85 -1.73 -13.03
C LYS A 63 -25.00 -1.49 -11.54
N PHE A 64 -25.73 -2.37 -10.87
CA PHE A 64 -25.94 -2.32 -9.42
C PHE A 64 -25.61 -3.67 -8.79
N LYS A 65 -24.91 -3.65 -7.66
CA LYS A 65 -24.61 -4.85 -6.88
C LYS A 65 -24.48 -4.51 -5.40
N THR A 66 -25.18 -5.28 -4.57
CA THR A 66 -25.00 -5.28 -3.11
C THR A 66 -24.01 -6.37 -2.72
N MET A 67 -23.12 -6.05 -1.79
CA MET A 67 -22.10 -6.98 -1.30
C MET A 67 -22.15 -7.03 0.23
N SER A 68 -21.91 -8.20 0.79
CA SER A 68 -21.89 -8.45 2.23
C SER A 68 -20.63 -9.21 2.61
N SER A 69 -20.30 -9.20 3.90
CA SER A 69 -19.16 -9.95 4.47
C SER A 69 -17.80 -9.61 3.83
N LEU A 70 -17.61 -8.37 3.40
CA LEU A 70 -16.32 -7.87 2.92
C LEU A 70 -15.36 -7.67 4.10
N LYS A 71 -14.11 -8.13 3.94
CA LYS A 71 -13.03 -7.97 4.92
C LYS A 71 -11.98 -7.00 4.39
N ARG A 72 -11.30 -6.25 5.26
CA ARG A 72 -10.20 -5.33 4.86
C ARG A 72 -9.08 -6.02 4.07
N ASN A 73 -8.75 -7.25 4.46
CA ASN A 73 -7.74 -8.09 3.82
C ASN A 73 -8.35 -9.13 2.86
N GLY A 74 -9.66 -9.06 2.61
CA GLY A 74 -10.36 -9.99 1.74
C GLY A 74 -10.17 -9.63 0.27
N SER A 75 -10.18 -10.64 -0.59
CA SER A 75 -10.27 -10.48 -2.04
C SER A 75 -11.61 -11.01 -2.54
N THR A 76 -12.17 -10.37 -3.56
CA THR A 76 -13.37 -10.85 -4.26
C THR A 76 -13.28 -10.52 -5.75
N SER A 77 -13.91 -11.35 -6.59
CA SER A 77 -14.07 -11.04 -8.02
C SER A 77 -15.08 -9.94 -8.29
N ASP A 78 -15.88 -9.59 -7.27
CA ASP A 78 -17.05 -8.73 -7.41
C ASP A 78 -16.75 -7.24 -7.28
N ALA A 79 -15.61 -6.89 -6.68
CA ALA A 79 -15.18 -5.51 -6.49
C ALA A 79 -13.65 -5.40 -6.58
N SER A 80 -13.19 -4.28 -7.14
CA SER A 80 -11.76 -3.93 -7.15
C SER A 80 -11.26 -3.66 -5.73
N PRO A 81 -9.97 -3.93 -5.42
CA PRO A 81 -9.35 -3.56 -4.14
C PRO A 81 -9.54 -2.09 -3.76
N LEU A 82 -9.57 -1.18 -4.74
CA LEU A 82 -9.81 0.25 -4.50
C LEU A 82 -11.23 0.52 -3.95
N VAL A 83 -12.23 -0.23 -4.44
CA VAL A 83 -13.62 -0.12 -3.98
C VAL A 83 -13.75 -0.63 -2.55
N ILE A 84 -13.09 -1.76 -2.24
CA ILE A 84 -13.04 -2.31 -0.88
C ILE A 84 -12.38 -1.31 0.06
N ALA A 85 -11.20 -0.79 -0.30
CA ALA A 85 -10.47 0.20 0.50
C ALA A 85 -11.34 1.43 0.79
N ARG A 86 -11.98 2.00 -0.24
CA ARG A 86 -12.86 3.15 -0.08
C ARG A 86 -14.04 2.85 0.85
N ALA A 87 -14.67 1.68 0.72
CA ALA A 87 -15.78 1.30 1.61
C ALA A 87 -15.39 1.30 3.09
N PHE A 88 -14.13 0.95 3.41
CA PHE A 88 -13.59 0.94 4.77
C PHE A 88 -13.12 2.31 5.30
N GLU A 89 -13.22 3.37 4.48
CA GLU A 89 -13.00 4.77 4.87
C GLU A 89 -14.31 5.52 5.11
N LEU A 90 -15.46 4.91 4.76
CA LEU A 90 -16.77 5.50 4.88
C LEU A 90 -17.39 5.22 6.26
N ASP A 91 -18.22 6.14 6.71
CA ASP A 91 -19.12 5.91 7.84
C ASP A 91 -20.39 5.20 7.35
N GLU A 92 -21.06 4.46 8.25
CA GLU A 92 -22.30 3.78 7.91
C GLU A 92 -23.36 4.76 7.40
N GLY A 93 -24.02 4.39 6.30
CA GLY A 93 -25.01 5.20 5.59
C GLY A 93 -24.42 6.23 4.62
N THR A 94 -23.12 6.51 4.68
CA THR A 94 -22.48 7.50 3.80
C THR A 94 -22.12 6.92 2.43
N PHE A 95 -21.93 7.82 1.49
CA PHE A 95 -21.61 7.49 0.11
C PHE A 95 -20.18 7.89 -0.24
N GLY A 96 -19.62 7.23 -1.25
CA GLY A 96 -18.29 7.53 -1.77
C GLY A 96 -18.16 7.24 -3.24
N GLN A 97 -17.23 7.94 -3.89
CA GLN A 97 -16.82 7.69 -5.27
C GLN A 97 -15.43 7.05 -5.30
N VAL A 98 -15.24 6.15 -6.28
CA VAL A 98 -13.93 5.61 -6.65
C VAL A 98 -13.75 5.70 -8.15
N ASP A 99 -12.67 6.36 -8.56
CA ASP A 99 -12.28 6.44 -9.97
C ASP A 99 -11.46 5.20 -10.33
N GLY A 100 -12.03 4.36 -11.19
CA GLY A 100 -11.34 3.24 -11.81
C GLY A 100 -10.66 3.64 -13.12
N VAL A 101 -10.02 2.67 -13.78
CA VAL A 101 -9.31 2.91 -15.05
C VAL A 101 -10.30 3.22 -16.18
N ASP A 102 -11.36 2.40 -16.30
CA ASP A 102 -12.35 2.47 -17.38
C ASP A 102 -13.79 2.69 -16.85
N SER A 103 -13.94 2.90 -15.55
CA SER A 103 -15.23 3.01 -14.87
C SER A 103 -15.12 3.90 -13.64
N VAL A 104 -16.24 4.49 -13.23
CA VAL A 104 -16.39 5.13 -11.94
C VAL A 104 -17.36 4.32 -11.09
N TYR A 105 -17.10 4.20 -9.80
CA TYR A 105 -17.95 3.50 -8.84
C TYR A 105 -18.51 4.51 -7.86
N VAL A 106 -19.82 4.46 -7.62
CA VAL A 106 -20.49 5.14 -6.51
C VAL A 106 -20.97 4.07 -5.55
N ILE A 107 -20.55 4.16 -4.30
CA ILE A 107 -20.81 3.16 -3.27
C ILE A 107 -21.52 3.79 -2.08
N GLN A 108 -22.32 3.00 -1.38
CA GLN A 108 -22.89 3.33 -0.09
C GLN A 108 -22.47 2.27 0.91
N LEU A 109 -22.00 2.68 2.09
CA LEU A 109 -21.77 1.73 3.17
C LEU A 109 -23.09 1.44 3.89
N LEU A 110 -23.57 0.19 3.78
CA LEU A 110 -24.87 -0.20 4.35
C LEU A 110 -24.80 -0.64 5.82
N GLY A 111 -23.63 -1.05 6.29
CA GLY A 111 -23.47 -1.57 7.64
C GLY A 111 -22.04 -2.01 7.92
N ILE A 112 -21.66 -1.93 9.20
CA ILE A 112 -20.36 -2.38 9.69
C ILE A 112 -20.57 -3.56 10.65
N SER A 113 -19.80 -4.63 10.48
CA SER A 113 -19.77 -5.76 11.39
C SER A 113 -18.41 -5.89 12.04
N ASP A 114 -18.38 -6.12 13.35
CA ASP A 114 -17.14 -6.37 14.08
C ASP A 114 -16.40 -7.60 13.55
N GLY A 115 -15.07 -7.56 13.64
CA GLY A 115 -14.22 -8.71 13.36
C GLY A 115 -14.41 -9.79 14.42
N ASP A 116 -14.45 -11.05 14.00
CA ASP A 116 -14.51 -12.20 14.91
C ASP A 116 -13.11 -12.54 15.43
N SER A 117 -12.81 -12.14 16.66
CA SER A 117 -11.54 -12.41 17.35
C SER A 117 -11.40 -13.87 17.82
N THR A 118 -12.44 -14.68 17.69
CA THR A 118 -12.42 -16.09 18.10
C THR A 118 -12.00 -17.03 16.97
N THR A 119 -11.75 -16.48 15.78
CA THR A 119 -11.24 -17.22 14.62
C THR A 119 -9.80 -17.67 14.83
N GLU A 120 -9.41 -18.75 14.16
CA GLU A 120 -8.03 -19.24 14.20
C GLU A 120 -7.07 -18.22 13.59
N GLU A 121 -7.50 -17.53 12.53
CA GLU A 121 -6.74 -16.45 11.91
C GLU A 121 -6.51 -15.29 12.88
N ALA A 122 -7.52 -14.89 13.66
CA ALA A 122 -7.37 -13.84 14.66
C ALA A 122 -6.37 -14.24 15.76
N ARG A 123 -6.46 -15.47 16.28
CA ARG A 123 -5.49 -15.99 17.26
C ARG A 123 -4.07 -16.00 16.71
N SER A 124 -3.89 -16.44 15.46
CA SER A 124 -2.58 -16.47 14.82
C SER A 124 -1.98 -15.06 14.67
N ILE A 125 -2.79 -14.05 14.39
CA ILE A 125 -2.35 -12.65 14.33
C ILE A 125 -1.96 -12.14 15.73
N GLU A 126 -2.77 -12.45 16.75
CA GLU A 126 -2.48 -12.09 18.15
C GLU A 126 -1.16 -12.71 18.63
N ASP A 127 -0.94 -13.99 18.37
CA ASP A 127 0.29 -14.69 18.73
C ASP A 127 1.51 -14.12 18.01
N ALA A 128 1.40 -13.83 16.71
CA ALA A 128 2.48 -13.22 15.94
C ALA A 128 2.85 -11.84 16.49
N PHE A 129 1.84 -11.05 16.85
CA PHE A 129 2.03 -9.72 17.43
C PHE A 129 2.65 -9.80 18.83
N ALA A 130 2.18 -10.70 19.69
CA ALA A 130 2.76 -10.92 21.03
C ALA A 130 4.24 -11.32 20.95
N ASN A 131 4.59 -12.26 20.08
CA ASN A 131 5.97 -12.67 19.86
C ASN A 131 6.87 -11.52 19.37
N GLN A 132 6.35 -10.65 18.51
CA GLN A 132 7.08 -9.49 18.02
C GLN A 132 7.34 -8.46 19.14
N LEU A 133 6.35 -8.22 20.01
CA LEU A 133 6.49 -7.35 21.17
C LEU A 133 7.50 -7.89 22.17
N ASP A 134 7.46 -9.19 22.48
CA ASP A 134 8.38 -9.83 23.41
C ASP A 134 9.84 -9.74 22.95
N GLN A 135 10.09 -9.97 21.66
CA GLN A 135 11.42 -9.83 21.07
C GLN A 135 11.92 -8.38 21.10
N GLY A 136 11.06 -7.42 20.78
CA GLY A 136 11.39 -6.00 20.86
C GLY A 136 11.74 -5.57 22.29
N LEU A 137 10.90 -5.95 23.25
CA LEU A 137 11.13 -5.64 24.67
C LEU A 137 12.41 -6.30 25.20
N ALA A 138 12.68 -7.55 24.84
CA ALA A 138 13.90 -8.23 25.25
C ALA A 138 15.16 -7.53 24.69
N SER A 139 15.11 -7.08 23.43
CA SER A 139 16.20 -6.32 22.80
C SER A 139 16.44 -4.98 23.49
N ASP A 140 15.37 -4.23 23.77
CA ASP A 140 15.44 -2.94 24.46
C ASP A 140 16.01 -3.09 25.88
N LEU A 141 15.53 -4.08 26.63
CA LEU A 141 16.03 -4.37 27.99
C LEU A 141 17.51 -4.77 27.97
N PHE A 142 17.92 -5.60 27.01
CA PHE A 142 19.33 -5.97 26.85
C PHE A 142 20.20 -4.76 26.55
N GLN A 143 19.77 -3.87 25.65
CA GLN A 143 20.53 -2.68 25.28
C GLN A 143 20.64 -1.68 26.44
N ILE A 144 19.56 -1.49 27.21
CA ILE A 144 19.58 -0.70 28.44
C ILE A 144 20.58 -1.29 29.44
N PHE A 145 20.51 -2.60 29.70
CA PHE A 145 21.41 -3.28 30.62
C PHE A 145 22.88 -3.14 30.22
N VAL A 146 23.22 -3.41 28.95
CA VAL A 146 24.59 -3.28 28.44
C VAL A 146 25.09 -1.83 28.58
N SER A 147 24.26 -0.85 28.23
CA SER A 147 24.63 0.57 28.34
C SER A 147 24.92 0.99 29.80
N GLN A 148 24.16 0.45 30.76
CA GLN A 148 24.33 0.76 32.18
C GLN A 148 25.56 0.06 32.77
N VAL A 149 25.84 -1.18 32.35
CA VAL A 149 27.07 -1.90 32.73
C VAL A 149 28.30 -1.16 32.20
N GLN A 150 28.29 -0.71 30.94
CA GLN A 150 29.40 0.06 30.36
C GLN A 150 29.67 1.38 31.11
N GLN A 151 28.62 2.12 31.46
CA GLN A 151 28.73 3.36 32.23
C GLN A 151 29.28 3.12 33.64
N THR A 152 28.82 2.06 34.32
CA THR A 152 29.23 1.75 35.70
C THR A 152 30.64 1.16 35.78
N ALA A 153 31.03 0.35 34.79
CA ALA A 153 32.35 -0.25 34.72
C ALA A 153 33.45 0.73 34.25
N GLY A 154 33.09 1.94 33.78
CA GLY A 154 34.05 2.94 33.28
C GLY A 154 34.80 2.50 32.02
N VAL A 155 34.34 1.45 31.34
CA VAL A 155 35.02 0.89 30.16
C VAL A 155 34.47 1.57 28.90
N SER A 156 35.25 2.51 28.36
CA SER A 156 35.07 2.97 26.99
C SER A 156 35.56 1.87 26.05
N LEU A 157 34.64 1.27 25.28
CA LEU A 157 35.00 0.37 24.21
C LEU A 157 35.63 1.19 23.08
N ASN A 158 36.95 1.19 23.01
CA ASN A 158 37.66 1.85 21.93
C ASN A 158 37.53 1.02 20.65
N GLU A 159 36.58 1.37 19.78
CA GLU A 159 36.28 0.66 18.52
C GLU A 159 37.51 0.50 17.61
N GLN A 160 38.52 1.36 17.76
CA GLN A 160 39.80 1.26 17.05
C GLN A 160 40.62 0.02 17.48
N ALA A 161 40.51 -0.41 18.74
CA ALA A 161 41.19 -1.60 19.25
C ALA A 161 40.51 -2.90 18.80
N LEU A 162 39.17 -2.89 18.65
CA LEU A 162 38.41 -4.04 18.15
C LEU A 162 38.71 -4.34 16.67
N ASN A 163 38.85 -3.31 15.83
CA ASN A 163 39.24 -3.46 14.43
C ASN A 163 40.69 -3.98 14.24
N ALA A 164 41.59 -3.72 15.19
CA ALA A 164 42.98 -4.18 15.12
C ALA A 164 43.12 -5.69 15.37
N VAL A 165 42.28 -6.28 16.23
CA VAL A 165 42.31 -7.73 16.53
C VAL A 165 41.79 -8.55 15.34
N HIS A 166 40.85 -8.01 14.56
CA HIS A 166 40.36 -8.68 13.35
C HIS A 166 41.39 -8.70 12.20
N THR A 167 42.50 -7.97 12.32
CA THR A 167 43.57 -7.93 11.31
C THR A 167 44.72 -8.91 11.62
N ASN A 168 44.75 -9.50 12.83
CA ASN A 168 45.86 -10.36 13.29
C ASN A 168 45.51 -11.85 13.44
N PHE A 169 44.28 -12.25 13.10
CA PHE A 169 43.85 -13.66 13.07
C PHE A 169 43.61 -14.18 11.64
N GLN A 170 44.45 -13.78 10.68
CA GLN A 170 44.63 -14.56 9.44
C GLN A 170 45.61 -15.71 9.67
#